data_AF-A0A4Y2H827-F1
#
_entry.id   AF-A0A4Y2H827-F1
#
_cell.length_a   1.000
_cell.length_b   1.000
_cell.length_c   1.000
_cell.angle_alpha   90.00
_cell.angle_beta   90.00
_cell.angle_gamma   90.00
#
_symmetry.space_group_name_H-M   'P 1'
#
loop_
_entity.id
_entity.type
_entity.pdbx_description
1 polymer ?
#
loop_
_entity_poly.entity_id
_entity_poly.type
_entity_poly.pdbx_seq_one_letter_code
_entity_poly.pdbx_strand_id
1 'polypeptide(L)' 'MDNEWCLLPPENSVPNGHLEVSRNKAVLHCNEGFKERDGRRVYATCENFKWSYLSLQCVGKNGKKIL' A
#
# COMPACT_ATOMS: atom_id res chain seq x y z
N MET A 1 5.74 -27.81 0.21
CA MET A 1 5.63 -27.08 1.50
C MET A 1 5.76 -25.62 1.11
N ASP A 2 4.70 -25.06 0.53
CA ASP A 2 4.86 -23.88 -0.33
C ASP A 2 4.04 -22.74 0.23
N ASN A 3 4.55 -22.22 1.35
CA ASN A 3 4.12 -20.92 1.76
C ASN A 3 5.35 -20.02 1.70
N GLU A 4 5.64 -19.51 0.50
CA GLU A 4 6.67 -18.49 0.28
C GLU A 4 6.26 -17.21 0.98
N TRP A 5 6.68 -17.06 2.23
CA TRP A 5 6.43 -15.88 3.03
C TRP A 5 7.63 -14.95 2.97
N CYS A 6 7.39 -13.66 2.82
CA CYS A 6 8.42 -12.67 2.98
C CYS A 6 8.55 -12.30 4.45
N LEU A 7 9.76 -11.86 4.84
CA LEU A 7 9.93 -11.06 6.05
C LEU A 7 9.14 -9.74 5.93
N LEU A 8 9.02 -9.00 7.02
CA LEU A 8 8.36 -7.68 7.00
C LEU A 8 8.90 -6.83 5.83
N PRO A 9 8.03 -6.20 5.03
CA PRO A 9 8.48 -5.27 4.00
C PRO A 9 9.23 -4.11 4.66
N PRO A 10 10.19 -3.48 3.97
CA PRO A 10 10.81 -2.26 4.43
C PRO A 10 9.74 -1.21 4.73
N GLU A 11 9.98 -0.45 5.79
CA GLU A 11 9.07 0.61 6.23
C GLU A 11 8.96 1.66 5.12
N ASN A 12 7.78 1.72 4.49
CA ASN A 12 7.47 2.72 3.49
C ASN A 12 6.31 3.57 4.02
N SER A 13 6.56 4.86 4.16
CA SER A 13 5.52 5.82 4.52
C SER A 13 4.75 6.22 3.27
N VAL A 14 3.41 6.13 3.32
CA VAL A 14 2.52 6.61 2.26
C VAL A 14 1.80 7.86 2.77
N PRO A 15 2.02 9.04 2.16
CA PRO A 15 1.34 10.26 2.57
C PRO A 15 -0.18 10.11 2.52
N ASN A 16 -0.86 10.51 3.60
CA ASN A 16 -2.31 10.44 3.75
C ASN A 16 -2.87 9.02 3.66
N GLY A 17 -2.08 8.01 4.03
CA GLY A 17 -2.51 6.62 4.15
C GLY A 17 -1.61 5.82 5.08
N HIS A 18 -1.93 4.54 5.21
CA HIS A 18 -1.12 3.56 5.92
C HIS A 18 -1.18 2.21 5.21
N LEU A 19 -0.20 1.36 5.50
CA LEU A 19 -0.12 0.01 4.94
C LEU A 19 -0.58 -1.00 5.98
N GLU A 20 -1.60 -1.78 5.64
CA GLU A 20 -1.94 -3.01 6.35
C GLU A 20 -1.10 -4.15 5.74
N VAL A 21 -0.12 -4.62 6.51
CA VAL A 21 0.82 -5.66 6.06
C VAL A 21 0.36 -7.02 6.57
N SER A 22 0.24 -7.98 5.65
CA SER A 22 0.08 -9.40 5.95
C SER A 22 1.27 -10.21 5.44
N ARG A 23 1.25 -11.53 5.63
CA ARG A 23 2.39 -12.41 5.31
C ARG A 23 2.85 -12.38 3.85
N ASN A 24 1.97 -12.03 2.92
CA ASN A 24 2.27 -12.04 1.48
C ASN A 24 1.74 -10.83 0.70
N LYS A 25 1.12 -9.86 1.35
CA LYS A 25 0.64 -8.64 0.71
C LYS A 25 0.68 -7.46 1.66
N ALA A 26 0.87 -6.27 1.11
CA ALA A 26 0.65 -5.00 1.78
C ALA A 26 -0.47 -4.26 1.07
N VAL A 27 -1.51 -3.87 1.81
CA VAL A 27 -2.68 -3.17 1.28
C VAL A 27 -2.64 -1.72 1.74
N LEU A 28 -2.83 -0.79 0.82
CA LEU A 28 -2.94 0.63 1.10
C LEU A 28 -4.35 0.97 1.58
N HIS A 29 -4.40 1.67 2.71
CA HIS A 29 -5.60 2.30 3.24
C HIS A 29 -5.38 3.80 3.28
N CYS A 30 -6.11 4.53 2.44
CA CYS A 30 -6.08 5.99 2.47
C CYS A 30 -6.88 6.52 3.66
N ASN A 31 -6.35 7.57 4.30
CA ASN A 31 -7.00 8.24 5.42
C ASN A 31 -8.33 8.89 4.98
N GLU A 32 -9.16 9.25 5.96
CA GLU A 32 -10.41 9.95 5.69
C GLU A 32 -10.18 11.22 4.85
N GLY A 33 -11.05 11.44 3.87
CA GLY A 33 -10.89 12.53 2.89
C GLY A 33 -10.00 12.22 1.69
N PHE A 34 -9.31 11.08 1.67
CA PHE A 34 -8.44 10.64 0.56
C PHE A 34 -8.94 9.36 -0.11
N LYS A 35 -8.51 9.13 -1.36
CA LYS A 35 -8.74 7.92 -2.16
C LYS A 35 -7.49 7.54 -2.93
N GLU A 36 -7.41 6.30 -3.38
CA GLU A 36 -6.34 5.82 -4.24
C GLU A 36 -6.40 6.55 -5.60
N ARG A 37 -5.25 7.06 -6.07
CA ARG A 37 -5.16 7.78 -7.35
C ARG A 37 -5.69 6.96 -8.53
N ASP A 38 -5.25 5.71 -8.61
CA ASP A 38 -5.52 4.81 -9.74
C ASP A 38 -6.53 3.71 -9.40
N GLY A 39 -7.23 3.83 -8.27
CA GLY A 39 -8.19 2.83 -7.77
C GLY A 39 -7.57 1.50 -7.29
N ARG A 40 -6.24 1.39 -7.30
CA ARG A 40 -5.50 0.20 -6.85
C ARG A 40 -5.13 0.31 -5.39
N ARG A 41 -5.28 -0.79 -4.65
CA ARG A 41 -5.00 -0.87 -3.20
C ARG A 41 -3.83 -1.77 -2.84
N VAL A 42 -3.44 -2.70 -3.70
CA VAL A 42 -2.33 -3.62 -3.39
C VAL A 42 -1.02 -2.86 -3.60
N TYR A 43 -0.38 -2.48 -2.50
CA TYR A 43 0.90 -1.75 -2.51
C TYR A 43 2.06 -2.69 -2.81
N ALA A 44 2.07 -3.87 -2.21
CA ALA A 44 3.11 -4.86 -2.46
C ALA A 44 2.57 -6.28 -2.39
N THR A 45 3.16 -7.18 -3.16
CA THR A 45 2.94 -8.64 -3.09
C THR A 45 4.26 -9.34 -2.83
N CYS A 46 4.21 -10.43 -2.07
CA CYS A 46 5.34 -11.32 -1.86
C CYS A 46 5.19 -12.54 -2.76
N GLU A 47 6.20 -12.77 -3.60
CA GLU A 47 6.32 -13.97 -4.44
C GLU A 47 7.80 -14.36 -4.45
N ASN A 48 8.12 -15.65 -4.43
CA ASN A 48 9.51 -16.12 -4.45
C ASN A 48 10.39 -15.53 -3.33
N PHE A 49 9.82 -15.41 -2.12
CA PHE A 49 10.43 -14.78 -0.93
C PHE A 49 10.89 -13.32 -1.15
N LYS A 50 10.34 -12.64 -2.17
CA LYS A 50 10.67 -11.25 -2.51
C LYS A 50 9.43 -10.40 -2.62
N TRP A 51 9.51 -9.20 -2.07
CA TRP A 51 8.48 -8.19 -2.22
C TRP A 51 8.59 -7.50 -3.59
N SER A 52 7.47 -7.39 -4.28
CA SER A 52 7.27 -6.56 -5.46
C SER A 52 6.36 -5.39 -5.09
N TYR A 53 6.77 -4.16 -5.41
CA TYR A 53 6.09 -2.94 -4.99
C TYR A 53 5.43 -2.22 -6.15
N LEU A 54 4.29 -1.58 -5.88
CA LEU A 54 3.63 -0.64 -6.75
C LEU A 54 3.72 0.76 -6.13
N SER A 55 3.99 1.76 -6.96
CA SER A 55 3.93 3.16 -6.55
C SER A 55 2.47 3.59 -6.45
N LEU A 56 1.91 3.54 -5.24
CA LEU A 56 0.55 4.00 -4.96
C LEU A 56 0.55 5.35 -4.24
N GLN A 57 -0.54 6.11 -4.43
CA GLN A 57 -0.72 7.43 -3.82
C GLN A 57 -2.17 7.61 -3.35
N CYS A 58 -2.32 8.25 -2.20
CA CYS A 58 -3.59 8.75 -1.70
C CYS A 58 -3.78 10.21 -2.12
N VAL A 59 -4.82 10.48 -2.90
CA VAL A 59 -5.19 11.81 -3.39
C VAL A 59 -6.51 12.26 -2.77
N GLY A 60 -6.67 13.58 -2.54
CA GLY A 60 -7.88 14.13 -1.93
C GLY A 60 -9.13 13.81 -2.75
N LYS A 61 -10.22 13.43 -2.08
CA LYS A 61 -11.44 12.90 -2.74
C LYS A 61 -12.16 13.87 -3.68
N ASN A 62 -11.88 15.17 -3.67
CA ASN A 62 -12.45 16.18 -4.59
C ASN A 62 -11.63 17.47 -4.58
N GLY A 63 -10.45 17.52 -5.19
CA GLY A 63 -9.71 18.78 -5.39
C GLY A 63 -9.38 19.60 -4.13
N LYS A 64 -9.64 19.06 -2.94
CA LYS A 64 -9.34 19.70 -1.65
C LYS A 64 -7.83 19.67 -1.49
N LYS A 65 -7.19 20.76 -1.93
CA LYS A 65 -5.96 21.25 -1.29
C LYS A 65 -6.31 21.37 0.19
N ILE A 66 -5.64 20.60 1.03
CA ILE A 66 -5.54 20.95 2.45
C ILE A 66 -4.80 22.30 2.44
N LEU A 67 -5.53 23.35 2.84
CA LEU A 67 -4.98 24.67 3.10
C LEU A 67 -4.02 24.61 4.29
#